data_AF-A8UM76-F1
#
_entry.id   AF-A8UM76-F1
#
_cell.length_a   1.000
_cell.length_b   1.000
_cell.length_c   1.000
_cell.angle_alpha   90.00
_cell.angle_beta   90.00
_cell.angle_gamma   90.00
#
_symmetry.space_group_name_H-M   'P 1'
#
loop_
_entity.id
_entity.type
_entity.pdbx_description
1 polymer ?
#
loop_
_entity_poly.entity_id
_entity_poly.type
_entity_poly.pdbx_seq_one_letter_code
_entity_poly.pdbx_strand_id
1 'polypeptide(L)'
;MSFPKKKSRKITVDNHKYLWIAKGKSGYNKWIDLSIMSAEINGQKLFAQFNYDTDNTTSYEFPNPITPFIVRQTIIYGLKNGYNPKEKGSDFNLGNLSNKLNLKISGQENTRRLVRKVENLSLAQFVYSPKENSDVVIRNSVEKILKDCNEYVLNEKWFLGFKIMIENLHKIKFKIDYEIQNLIKQIFKNENIDWKKDFNWVDEFEIITELYEKSSGVFKNQKRNN
;
A
#
# COMPACT_ATOMS: atom_id res chain seq x y z
N MET A 1 5.35 -22.09 22.20
CA MET A 1 6.52 -22.12 21.29
C MET A 1 6.59 -20.83 20.50
N SER A 2 7.74 -20.14 20.50
CA SER A 2 7.94 -18.85 19.80
C SER A 2 8.11 -19.00 18.29
N PHE A 3 7.74 -17.99 17.50
CA PHE A 3 8.04 -17.95 16.06
C PHE A 3 9.54 -17.87 15.77
N PRO A 4 9.99 -18.48 14.64
CA PRO A 4 11.35 -18.33 14.18
C PRO A 4 11.62 -16.89 13.71
N LYS A 5 12.44 -16.16 14.47
CA LYS A 5 12.73 -14.73 14.24
C LYS A 5 13.19 -14.41 12.80
N LYS A 6 13.95 -15.33 12.16
CA LYS A 6 14.51 -15.12 10.81
C LYS A 6 13.47 -15.22 9.68
N LYS A 7 12.35 -15.92 9.89
CA LYS A 7 11.33 -16.15 8.86
C LYS A 7 10.05 -15.32 9.08
N SER A 8 9.89 -14.75 10.28
CA SER A 8 8.77 -13.89 10.62
C SER A 8 8.98 -12.45 10.16
N ARG A 9 7.91 -11.83 9.67
CA ARG A 9 7.83 -10.39 9.39
C ARG A 9 7.19 -9.67 10.58
N LYS A 10 7.44 -8.36 10.71
CA LYS A 10 6.89 -7.51 11.78
C LYS A 10 5.75 -6.63 11.26
N ILE A 11 4.77 -6.35 12.11
CA ILE A 11 3.74 -5.32 11.89
C ILE A 11 3.32 -4.72 13.23
N THR A 12 2.99 -3.43 13.25
CA THR A 12 2.39 -2.78 14.41
C THR A 12 0.91 -2.48 14.13
N VAL A 13 0.04 -2.95 15.02
CA VAL A 13 -1.42 -2.70 15.00
C VAL A 13 -1.81 -2.22 16.39
N ASP A 14 -2.46 -1.05 16.47
CA ASP A 14 -2.91 -0.42 17.71
C ASP A 14 -1.82 -0.36 18.80
N ASN A 15 -0.64 0.15 18.42
CA ASN A 15 0.57 0.22 19.24
C ASN A 15 1.10 -1.12 19.79
N HIS A 16 0.57 -2.25 19.33
CA HIS A 16 1.08 -3.57 19.66
C HIS A 16 1.88 -4.16 18.50
N LYS A 17 3.08 -4.69 18.79
CA LYS A 17 3.95 -5.30 17.78
C LYS A 17 3.63 -6.79 17.63
N TYR A 18 3.46 -7.22 16.39
CA TYR A 18 3.19 -8.60 16.03
C TYR A 18 4.28 -9.16 15.11
N LEU A 19 4.50 -10.46 15.22
CA LEU A 19 5.23 -11.27 14.26
C LEU A 19 4.24 -12.09 13.44
N TRP A 20 4.46 -12.19 12.14
CA TRP A 20 3.60 -12.98 11.27
C TRP A 20 4.40 -13.78 10.23
N ILE A 21 3.85 -14.93 9.86
CA ILE A 21 4.38 -15.85 8.85
C ILE A 21 3.20 -16.28 7.98
N ALA A 22 3.35 -16.15 6.66
CA ALA A 22 2.45 -16.76 5.69
C ALA A 22 3.16 -17.94 5.03
N LYS A 23 2.50 -19.08 4.94
CA LYS A 23 3.00 -20.28 4.28
C LYS A 23 1.95 -20.84 3.33
N GLY A 24 2.28 -20.86 2.04
CA GLY A 24 1.48 -21.57 1.05
C GLY A 24 1.54 -23.07 1.28
N LYS A 25 0.42 -23.75 1.12
CA LYS A 25 0.34 -25.22 1.06
C LYS A 25 0.25 -25.64 -0.41
N SER A 26 1.18 -26.48 -0.85
CA SER A 26 1.10 -27.16 -2.14
C SER A 26 0.33 -28.48 -1.98
N GLY A 27 -0.54 -28.80 -2.96
CA GLY A 27 -1.36 -30.02 -2.96
C GLY A 27 -2.74 -29.81 -3.60
N TYR A 28 -3.64 -30.78 -3.45
CA TYR A 28 -5.01 -30.74 -3.98
C TYR A 28 -5.84 -29.58 -3.43
N ASN A 29 -5.57 -29.16 -2.18
CA ASN A 29 -6.19 -27.99 -1.58
C ASN A 29 -5.18 -26.85 -1.48
N LYS A 30 -5.32 -25.87 -2.36
CA LYS A 30 -4.46 -24.69 -2.39
C LYS A 30 -5.03 -23.65 -1.41
N TRP A 31 -4.37 -23.46 -0.27
CA TRP A 31 -4.59 -22.32 0.64
C TRP A 31 -3.28 -21.80 1.24
N ILE A 32 -3.32 -20.60 1.80
CA ILE A 32 -2.25 -19.97 2.55
C ILE A 32 -2.62 -19.99 4.02
N ASP A 33 -1.76 -20.60 4.83
CA ASP A 33 -1.85 -20.48 6.29
C ASP A 33 -1.14 -19.19 6.72
N LEU A 34 -1.85 -18.34 7.44
CA LEU A 34 -1.33 -17.16 8.12
C LEU A 34 -1.28 -17.44 9.61
N SER A 35 -0.09 -17.31 10.19
CA SER A 35 0.12 -17.42 11.64
C SER A 35 0.65 -16.08 12.16
N ILE A 36 0.06 -15.57 13.24
CA ILE A 36 0.40 -14.30 13.87
C ILE A 36 0.57 -14.51 15.38
N MET A 37 1.53 -13.81 15.99
CA MET A 37 1.67 -13.77 17.45
C MET A 37 2.24 -12.43 17.91
N SER A 38 2.12 -12.12 19.20
CA SER A 38 2.80 -10.95 19.78
C SER A 38 4.33 -11.07 19.63
N ALA A 39 4.98 -9.96 19.28
CA ALA A 39 6.43 -9.87 19.22
C ALA A 39 7.07 -9.69 20.61
N GLU A 40 6.28 -9.27 21.59
CA GLU A 40 6.74 -8.82 22.91
C GLU A 40 6.37 -9.84 24.00
N ILE A 41 5.26 -10.57 23.82
CA ILE A 41 4.70 -11.47 24.81
C ILE A 41 4.56 -12.87 24.20
N ASN A 42 4.98 -13.90 24.93
CA ASN A 42 4.74 -15.29 24.54
C ASN A 42 3.33 -15.71 24.98
N GLY A 43 2.31 -15.27 24.23
CA GLY A 43 0.91 -15.60 24.44
C GLY A 43 0.31 -16.42 23.29
N GLN A 44 -1.00 -16.31 23.14
CA GLN A 44 -1.81 -17.02 22.17
C GLN A 44 -1.43 -16.64 20.74
N LYS A 45 -1.35 -17.65 19.87
CA LYS A 45 -1.18 -17.43 18.43
C LYS A 45 -2.52 -17.32 17.75
N LEU A 46 -2.58 -16.47 16.74
CA LEU A 46 -3.72 -16.33 15.85
C LEU A 46 -3.44 -17.05 14.54
N PHE A 47 -4.35 -17.90 14.10
CA PHE A 47 -4.29 -18.60 12.82
C PHE A 47 -5.47 -18.22 11.94
N ALA A 48 -5.19 -18.04 10.65
CA ALA A 48 -6.18 -17.81 9.62
C ALA A 48 -5.75 -18.48 8.32
N GLN A 49 -6.72 -18.79 7.46
CA GLN A 49 -6.49 -19.38 6.14
C GLN A 49 -7.07 -18.50 5.05
N PHE A 50 -6.41 -18.50 3.89
CA PHE A 50 -6.86 -17.79 2.70
C PHE A 50 -6.78 -18.71 1.49
N ASN A 51 -7.87 -18.81 0.73
CA ASN A 51 -7.89 -19.45 -0.57
C ASN A 51 -6.92 -18.74 -1.52
N TYR A 52 -6.38 -19.50 -2.46
CA TYR A 52 -5.81 -18.90 -3.66
C TYR A 52 -6.96 -18.36 -4.50
N ASP A 53 -6.88 -17.10 -4.91
CA ASP A 53 -7.69 -16.62 -6.03
C ASP A 53 -7.23 -17.42 -7.25
N THR A 54 -8.08 -18.29 -7.79
CA THR A 54 -7.76 -19.14 -8.95
C THR A 54 -8.45 -18.69 -10.22
N ASP A 55 -8.91 -17.43 -10.28
CA ASP A 55 -9.59 -16.90 -11.48
C ASP A 55 -8.69 -16.92 -12.73
N ASN A 56 -7.37 -17.13 -12.58
CA ASN A 56 -6.47 -17.54 -13.66
C ASN A 56 -5.70 -18.81 -13.28
N THR A 57 -6.17 -19.96 -13.77
CA THR A 57 -5.57 -21.28 -13.54
C THR A 57 -4.24 -21.53 -14.26
N THR A 58 -3.72 -20.55 -15.00
CA THR A 58 -2.54 -20.68 -15.86
C THR A 58 -1.26 -20.07 -15.30
N SER A 59 -1.32 -19.26 -14.24
CA SER A 59 -0.13 -18.72 -13.58
C SER A 59 0.16 -19.45 -12.26
N TYR A 60 1.36 -20.00 -12.14
CA TYR A 60 1.92 -20.47 -10.86
C TYR A 60 2.23 -19.32 -9.87
N GLU A 61 1.86 -18.09 -10.25
CA GLU A 61 2.07 -16.88 -9.48
C GLU A 61 0.82 -16.56 -8.66
N PHE A 62 1.03 -16.39 -7.35
CA PHE A 62 0.03 -15.95 -6.39
C PHE A 62 -0.61 -14.62 -6.84
N PRO A 63 -1.91 -14.57 -7.20
CA PRO A 63 -2.51 -13.30 -7.59
C PRO A 63 -2.65 -12.33 -6.40
N ASN A 64 -2.63 -12.83 -5.16
CA ASN A 64 -2.63 -11.97 -3.96
C ASN A 64 -1.72 -12.53 -2.86
N PRO A 65 -0.43 -12.11 -2.78
CA PRO A 65 0.41 -12.45 -1.63
C PRO A 65 -0.19 -11.87 -0.35
N ILE A 66 -0.09 -12.59 0.78
CA ILE A 66 -0.49 -12.04 2.09
C ILE A 66 0.29 -10.76 2.36
N THR A 67 -0.40 -9.62 2.28
CA THR A 67 0.17 -8.30 2.48
C THR A 67 0.06 -7.89 3.95
N PRO A 68 0.86 -6.92 4.42
CA PRO A 68 0.67 -6.33 5.76
C PRO A 68 -0.74 -5.80 6.00
N PHE A 69 -1.45 -5.36 4.96
CA PHE A 69 -2.85 -4.95 5.05
C PHE A 69 -3.76 -6.11 5.45
N ILE A 70 -3.67 -7.26 4.75
CA ILE A 70 -4.44 -8.47 5.09
C ILE A 70 -4.11 -8.94 6.51
N VAL A 71 -2.84 -8.89 6.91
CA VAL A 71 -2.41 -9.23 8.27
C VAL A 71 -3.04 -8.30 9.30
N ARG A 72 -3.04 -6.98 9.06
CA ARG A 72 -3.72 -6.00 9.95
C ARG A 72 -5.21 -6.31 10.07
N GLN A 73 -5.90 -6.52 8.95
CA GLN A 73 -7.33 -6.86 8.95
C GLN A 73 -7.60 -8.16 9.74
N THR A 74 -6.73 -9.15 9.58
CA THR A 74 -6.82 -10.43 10.33
C THR A 74 -6.66 -10.20 11.83
N ILE A 75 -5.69 -9.38 12.26
CA ILE A 75 -5.48 -9.04 13.67
C ILE A 75 -6.72 -8.35 14.25
N ILE A 76 -7.21 -7.31 13.56
CA ILE A 76 -8.39 -6.55 14.00
C ILE A 76 -9.61 -7.46 14.09
N TYR A 77 -9.83 -8.31 13.08
CA TYR A 77 -10.91 -9.30 13.08
C TYR A 77 -10.76 -10.28 14.25
N GLY A 78 -9.56 -10.81 14.48
CA GLY A 78 -9.26 -11.68 15.61
C GLY A 78 -9.60 -11.04 16.94
N LEU A 79 -9.11 -9.83 17.21
CA LEU A 79 -9.37 -9.11 18.45
C LEU A 79 -10.87 -8.93 18.71
N LYS A 80 -11.64 -8.58 17.66
CA LYS A 80 -13.10 -8.47 17.74
C LYS A 80 -13.81 -9.79 18.02
N ASN A 81 -13.18 -10.92 17.69
CA ASN A 81 -13.74 -12.27 17.88
C ASN A 81 -13.18 -12.98 19.12
N GLY A 82 -12.47 -12.27 20.01
CA GLY A 82 -11.98 -12.84 21.28
C GLY A 82 -10.54 -13.34 21.25
N TYR A 83 -9.78 -13.11 20.17
CA TYR A 83 -8.33 -13.31 20.21
C TYR A 83 -7.70 -12.37 21.24
N ASN A 84 -6.87 -12.91 22.14
CA ASN A 84 -6.12 -12.13 23.10
C ASN A 84 -4.62 -12.47 23.06
N PRO A 85 -3.75 -11.56 22.58
CA PRO A 85 -2.32 -11.83 22.45
C PRO A 85 -1.59 -12.06 23.79
N LYS A 86 -2.20 -11.68 24.92
CA LYS A 86 -1.64 -11.88 26.27
C LYS A 86 -2.06 -13.20 26.90
N GLU A 87 -3.14 -13.81 26.40
CA GLU A 87 -3.67 -15.04 26.94
C GLU A 87 -2.72 -16.21 26.66
N LYS A 88 -2.67 -17.19 27.55
CA LYS A 88 -1.93 -18.43 27.35
C LYS A 88 -2.93 -19.55 27.09
N GLY A 89 -2.61 -20.45 26.17
CA GLY A 89 -3.49 -21.58 25.88
C GLY A 89 -3.33 -22.09 24.46
N SER A 90 -4.39 -22.75 23.97
CA SER A 90 -4.48 -23.21 22.60
C SER A 90 -4.51 -22.04 21.62
N ASP A 91 -4.01 -22.31 20.42
CA ASP A 91 -4.03 -21.36 19.32
C ASP A 91 -5.47 -20.92 18.97
N PHE A 92 -5.65 -19.63 18.68
CA PHE A 92 -6.92 -19.06 18.27
C PHE A 92 -7.07 -19.20 16.76
N ASN A 93 -7.99 -20.05 16.30
CA ASN A 93 -8.17 -20.34 14.88
C ASN A 93 -9.42 -19.65 14.32
N LEU A 94 -9.22 -18.73 13.38
CA LEU A 94 -10.29 -18.01 12.67
C LEU A 94 -10.88 -18.79 11.48
N GLY A 95 -10.24 -19.91 11.12
CA GLY A 95 -10.56 -20.67 9.91
C GLY A 95 -10.25 -19.86 8.64
N ASN A 96 -11.04 -20.13 7.60
CA ASN A 96 -10.89 -19.43 6.32
C ASN A 96 -11.54 -18.03 6.36
N LEU A 97 -10.75 -17.03 6.00
CA LEU A 97 -11.14 -15.62 6.01
C LEU A 97 -11.34 -15.02 4.61
N SER A 98 -11.14 -15.78 3.53
CA SER A 98 -11.20 -15.25 2.16
C SER A 98 -12.49 -14.50 1.83
N ASN A 99 -13.62 -15.00 2.32
CA ASN A 99 -14.94 -14.39 2.08
C ASN A 99 -15.42 -13.53 3.26
N LYS A 100 -14.62 -13.42 4.33
CA LYS A 100 -14.97 -12.67 5.55
C LYS A 100 -14.25 -11.32 5.63
N LEU A 101 -13.09 -11.21 4.99
CA LEU A 101 -12.32 -9.98 4.93
C LEU A 101 -12.38 -9.38 3.53
N ASN A 102 -12.44 -8.05 3.46
CA ASN A 102 -12.20 -7.36 2.20
C ASN A 102 -10.70 -7.42 1.88
N LEU A 103 -10.31 -8.39 1.05
CA LEU A 103 -8.91 -8.59 0.65
C LEU A 103 -8.44 -7.59 -0.41
N LYS A 104 -9.36 -6.82 -1.02
CA LYS A 104 -8.98 -5.76 -1.94
C LYS A 104 -8.25 -4.68 -1.15
N ILE A 105 -7.11 -4.25 -1.70
CA ILE A 105 -6.36 -3.12 -1.14
C ILE A 105 -7.30 -1.91 -1.16
N SER A 106 -7.67 -1.42 0.02
CA SER A 106 -8.53 -0.26 0.14
C SER A 106 -7.84 0.97 -0.45
N GLY A 107 -8.62 1.98 -0.87
CA GLY A 107 -8.05 3.24 -1.29
C GLY A 107 -7.13 3.87 -0.23
N GLN A 108 -7.38 3.62 1.06
CA GLN A 108 -6.48 4.00 2.16
C GLN A 108 -5.08 3.38 2.03
N GLU A 109 -4.97 2.09 1.75
CA GLU A 109 -3.66 1.44 1.63
C GLU A 109 -2.95 1.81 0.31
N ASN A 110 -3.70 1.99 -0.78
CA ASN A 110 -3.12 2.55 -2.01
C ASN A 110 -2.61 3.98 -1.78
N THR A 111 -3.31 4.79 -0.99
CA THR A 111 -2.86 6.12 -0.59
C THR A 111 -1.57 6.04 0.24
N ARG A 112 -1.47 5.11 1.19
CA ARG A 112 -0.22 4.89 1.94
C ARG A 112 0.94 4.46 1.05
N ARG A 113 0.69 3.58 0.08
CA ARG A 113 1.70 3.16 -0.90
C ARG A 113 2.17 4.35 -1.73
N LEU A 114 1.24 5.19 -2.15
CA LEU A 114 1.52 6.41 -2.89
C LEU A 114 2.38 7.38 -2.08
N VAL A 115 2.01 7.64 -0.82
CA VAL A 115 2.81 8.45 0.12
C VAL A 115 4.24 7.92 0.21
N ARG A 116 4.40 6.61 0.48
CA ARG A 116 5.75 5.99 0.54
C ARG A 116 6.51 6.11 -0.78
N LYS A 117 5.84 6.01 -1.92
CA LYS A 117 6.51 6.19 -3.22
C LYS A 117 7.03 7.62 -3.34
N VAL A 118 6.18 8.61 -3.09
CA VAL A 118 6.55 10.03 -3.14
C VAL A 118 7.66 10.35 -2.13
N GLU A 119 7.62 9.78 -0.92
CA GLU A 119 8.70 9.89 0.10
C GLU A 119 10.05 9.37 -0.41
N ASN A 120 10.05 8.31 -1.21
CA ASN A 120 11.26 7.67 -1.72
C ASN A 120 11.75 8.28 -3.04
N LEU A 121 11.02 9.24 -3.63
CA LEU A 121 11.45 9.90 -4.85
C LEU A 121 12.56 10.92 -4.57
N SER A 122 13.53 10.99 -5.47
CA SER A 122 14.60 11.98 -5.46
C SER A 122 14.09 13.36 -5.88
N LEU A 123 14.73 14.42 -5.35
CA LEU A 123 14.55 15.82 -5.77
C LEU A 123 14.84 16.06 -7.26
N ALA A 124 15.43 15.09 -7.97
CA ALA A 124 15.55 15.13 -9.43
C ALA A 124 14.20 15.02 -10.17
N GLN A 125 13.09 14.74 -9.48
CA GLN A 125 11.75 14.62 -10.05
C GLN A 125 10.92 15.92 -9.99
N PHE A 126 11.52 17.10 -9.88
CA PHE A 126 10.76 18.35 -10.04
C PHE A 126 10.86 18.85 -11.48
N VAL A 127 9.70 19.06 -12.12
CA VAL A 127 9.62 19.51 -13.52
C VAL A 127 10.14 20.94 -13.68
N TYR A 128 9.94 21.75 -12.64
CA TYR A 128 10.42 23.11 -12.54
C TYR A 128 10.94 23.33 -11.12
N SER A 129 12.25 23.42 -10.94
CA SER A 129 12.78 24.24 -9.86
C SER A 129 12.76 25.68 -10.40
N PRO A 130 11.78 26.53 -10.05
CA PRO A 130 11.91 27.94 -10.38
C PRO A 130 13.25 28.40 -9.81
N LYS A 131 14.07 29.11 -10.60
CA LYS A 131 15.43 29.54 -10.24
C LYS A 131 15.55 30.26 -8.88
N GLU A 132 14.42 30.60 -8.26
CA GLU A 132 14.27 31.33 -7.01
C GLU A 132 14.05 30.43 -5.77
N ASN A 133 13.61 29.17 -5.90
CA ASN A 133 13.40 28.30 -4.75
C ASN A 133 14.56 27.31 -4.61
N SER A 134 15.20 27.28 -3.44
CA SER A 134 16.20 26.26 -3.15
C SER A 134 15.53 24.88 -3.03
N ASP A 135 16.24 23.83 -3.43
CA ASP A 135 15.79 22.44 -3.32
C ASP A 135 15.29 22.07 -1.91
N VAL A 136 15.82 22.76 -0.89
CA VAL A 136 15.40 22.65 0.51
C VAL A 136 13.95 23.07 0.71
N VAL A 137 13.50 24.17 0.09
CA VAL A 137 12.12 24.67 0.21
C VAL A 137 11.13 23.68 -0.38
N ILE A 138 11.48 23.12 -1.55
CA ILE A 138 10.67 22.13 -2.25
C ILE A 138 10.56 20.85 -1.41
N ARG A 139 11.69 20.34 -0.90
CA ARG A 139 11.73 19.18 -0.02
C ARG A 139 10.84 19.35 1.20
N ASN A 140 10.98 20.47 1.92
CA ASN A 140 10.19 20.76 3.10
C ASN A 140 8.69 20.83 2.80
N SER A 141 8.33 21.35 1.62
CA SER A 141 6.93 21.40 1.17
C SER A 141 6.37 20.00 0.95
N VAL A 142 7.13 19.11 0.29
CA VAL A 142 6.73 17.72 0.05
C VAL A 142 6.59 16.96 1.36
N GLU A 143 7.59 17.05 2.25
CA GLU A 143 7.55 16.41 3.57
C GLU A 143 6.32 16.86 4.38
N LYS A 144 5.98 18.16 4.32
CA LYS A 144 4.76 18.69 4.94
C LYS A 144 3.50 18.09 4.32
N ILE A 145 3.38 18.08 2.99
CA ILE A 145 2.23 17.51 2.28
C ILE A 145 2.01 16.04 2.65
N LEU A 146 3.09 15.26 2.71
CA LEU A 146 3.04 13.83 3.03
C LEU A 146 2.68 13.60 4.50
N LYS A 147 3.21 14.42 5.42
CA LYS A 147 2.84 14.39 6.83
C LYS A 147 1.34 14.67 7.02
N ASP A 148 0.83 15.72 6.38
CA ASP A 148 -0.59 16.09 6.46
C ASP A 148 -1.46 14.95 5.91
N CYS A 149 -1.10 14.37 4.75
CA CYS A 149 -1.80 13.21 4.18
C CYS A 149 -1.82 12.01 5.14
N ASN A 150 -0.68 11.68 5.74
CA ASN A 150 -0.57 10.58 6.70
C ASN A 150 -1.50 10.80 7.92
N GLU A 151 -1.64 12.03 8.40
CA GLU A 151 -2.56 12.36 9.50
C GLU A 151 -4.02 12.08 9.12
N TYR A 152 -4.45 12.50 7.93
CA TYR A 152 -5.79 12.17 7.41
C TYR A 152 -6.00 10.66 7.25
N VAL A 153 -4.98 9.95 6.76
CA VAL A 153 -5.00 8.50 6.60
C VAL A 153 -5.12 7.75 7.94
N LEU A 154 -4.52 8.28 9.01
CA LEU A 154 -4.64 7.71 10.36
C LEU A 154 -6.03 7.96 10.96
N ASN A 155 -6.64 9.09 10.66
CA ASN A 155 -7.96 9.49 11.17
C ASN A 155 -9.14 8.98 10.30
N GLU A 156 -8.94 7.91 9.54
CA GLU A 156 -9.94 7.31 8.62
C GLU A 156 -10.48 8.24 7.51
N LYS A 157 -9.95 9.47 7.38
CA LYS A 157 -10.28 10.46 6.35
C LYS A 157 -9.34 10.36 5.16
N TRP A 158 -8.96 9.15 4.80
CA TRP A 158 -7.86 8.89 3.88
C TRP A 158 -8.10 9.51 2.49
N PHE A 159 -9.34 9.53 1.99
CA PHE A 159 -9.64 10.07 0.67
C PHE A 159 -9.47 11.60 0.62
N LEU A 160 -9.86 12.29 1.70
CA LEU A 160 -9.59 13.72 1.85
C LEU A 160 -8.09 14.00 1.90
N GLY A 161 -7.33 13.20 2.66
CA GLY A 161 -5.87 13.28 2.70
C GLY A 161 -5.24 13.08 1.34
N PHE A 162 -5.68 12.06 0.60
CA PHE A 162 -5.26 11.78 -0.76
C PHE A 162 -5.54 12.96 -1.70
N LYS A 163 -6.75 13.51 -1.69
CA LYS A 163 -7.12 14.67 -2.52
C LYS A 163 -6.23 15.88 -2.24
N ILE A 164 -6.07 16.25 -0.96
CA ILE A 164 -5.20 17.35 -0.52
C ILE A 164 -3.75 17.11 -0.95
N MET A 165 -3.27 15.88 -0.82
CA MET A 165 -1.91 15.52 -1.25
C MET A 165 -1.73 15.76 -2.74
N ILE A 166 -2.61 15.21 -3.57
CA ILE A 166 -2.54 15.30 -5.02
C ILE A 166 -2.64 16.76 -5.49
N GLU A 167 -3.57 17.55 -4.94
CA GLU A 167 -3.67 18.99 -5.23
C GLU A 167 -2.41 19.77 -4.87
N ASN A 168 -1.80 19.50 -3.72
CA ASN A 168 -0.61 20.24 -3.30
C ASN A 168 0.65 19.81 -4.04
N LEU A 169 0.78 18.53 -4.39
CA LEU A 169 1.86 18.05 -5.27
C LEU A 169 1.76 18.73 -6.65
N HIS A 170 0.55 18.91 -7.18
CA HIS A 170 0.33 19.65 -8.42
C HIS A 170 0.73 21.13 -8.30
N LYS A 171 0.33 21.81 -7.22
CA LYS A 171 0.69 23.23 -6.99
C LYS A 171 2.20 23.47 -6.99
N ILE A 172 2.99 22.53 -6.48
CA ILE A 172 4.46 22.62 -6.47
C ILE A 172 5.11 22.05 -7.73
N LYS A 173 4.32 21.69 -8.76
CA LYS A 173 4.78 21.10 -10.03
C LYS A 173 5.66 19.85 -9.82
N PHE A 174 5.31 19.06 -8.81
CA PHE A 174 5.94 17.76 -8.55
C PHE A 174 5.75 16.87 -9.78
N LYS A 175 6.80 16.24 -10.33
CA LYS A 175 6.63 15.33 -11.46
C LYS A 175 5.97 14.04 -10.97
N ILE A 176 4.84 13.70 -11.55
CA ILE A 176 4.19 12.41 -11.32
C ILE A 176 4.65 11.46 -12.42
N ASP A 177 5.43 10.45 -12.04
CA ASP A 177 5.77 9.37 -12.97
C ASP A 177 4.58 8.44 -13.25
N TYR A 178 4.75 7.58 -14.26
CA TYR A 178 3.73 6.62 -14.68
C TYR A 178 3.25 5.69 -13.55
N GLU A 179 4.15 5.29 -12.63
CA GLU A 179 3.78 4.39 -11.54
C GLU A 179 2.89 5.08 -10.50
N ILE A 180 3.23 6.31 -10.14
CA ILE A 180 2.44 7.17 -9.25
C ILE A 180 1.09 7.48 -9.89
N GLN A 181 1.08 7.80 -11.18
CA GLN A 181 -0.15 8.05 -11.93
C GLN A 181 -1.07 6.82 -11.95
N ASN A 182 -0.52 5.62 -12.14
CA ASN A 182 -1.30 4.38 -12.10
C ASN A 182 -1.89 4.12 -10.71
N LEU A 183 -1.16 4.40 -9.64
CA LEU A 183 -1.70 4.28 -8.28
C LEU A 183 -2.86 5.26 -8.04
N ILE A 184 -2.72 6.51 -8.51
CA ILE A 184 -3.79 7.51 -8.45
C ILE A 184 -5.04 7.01 -9.19
N LYS A 185 -4.89 6.53 -10.43
CA LYS A 185 -5.99 5.97 -11.23
C LYS A 185 -6.65 4.77 -10.55
N GLN A 186 -5.86 3.88 -9.93
CA GLN A 186 -6.38 2.73 -9.19
C GLN A 186 -7.19 3.17 -7.95
N ILE A 187 -6.74 4.19 -7.22
CA ILE A 187 -7.49 4.75 -6.09
C ILE A 187 -8.84 5.27 -6.55
N PHE A 188 -8.87 6.11 -7.60
CA PHE A 188 -10.12 6.65 -8.12
C PHE A 188 -11.08 5.57 -8.64
N LYS A 189 -10.57 4.59 -9.38
CA LYS A 189 -11.38 3.48 -9.90
C LYS A 189 -12.00 2.66 -8.78
N ASN A 190 -11.23 2.35 -7.72
CA ASN A 190 -11.71 1.52 -6.62
C ASN A 190 -12.81 2.20 -5.80
N GLU A 191 -12.79 3.53 -5.72
CA GLU A 191 -13.82 4.31 -5.01
C GLU A 191 -14.97 4.76 -5.92
N ASN A 192 -14.97 4.35 -7.20
CA ASN A 192 -15.95 4.76 -8.19
C ASN A 192 -16.05 6.29 -8.34
N ILE A 193 -14.91 6.98 -8.33
CA ILE A 193 -14.81 8.44 -8.41
C ILE A 193 -14.46 8.85 -9.83
N ASP A 194 -15.27 9.77 -10.38
CA ASP A 194 -14.97 10.42 -11.65
C ASP A 194 -13.90 11.50 -11.45
N TRP A 195 -12.66 11.07 -11.50
CA TRP A 195 -11.51 11.94 -11.29
C TRP A 195 -11.37 13.03 -12.35
N LYS A 196 -11.98 12.88 -13.53
CA LYS A 196 -11.98 13.94 -14.55
C LYS A 196 -12.79 15.16 -14.13
N LYS A 197 -13.81 14.93 -13.30
CA LYS A 197 -14.64 16.00 -12.74
C LYS A 197 -13.94 16.73 -11.60
N ASP A 198 -13.29 15.96 -10.71
CA ASP A 198 -12.66 16.51 -9.50
C ASP A 198 -11.22 16.98 -9.71
N PHE A 199 -10.56 16.49 -10.76
CA PHE A 199 -9.15 16.75 -11.08
C PHE A 199 -8.97 16.90 -12.60
N ASN A 200 -9.63 17.91 -13.18
CA ASN A 200 -9.53 18.26 -14.60
C ASN A 200 -8.08 18.50 -15.09
N TRP A 201 -7.14 18.78 -14.17
CA TRP A 201 -5.71 18.93 -14.44
C TRP A 201 -4.91 17.62 -14.41
N VAL A 202 -5.49 16.47 -14.05
CA VAL A 202 -4.75 15.19 -14.08
C VAL A 202 -4.36 14.80 -15.52
N ASP A 203 -5.07 15.30 -16.52
CA ASP A 203 -4.66 15.18 -17.92
C ASP A 203 -3.45 16.11 -18.23
N GLU A 204 -3.25 17.20 -17.49
CA GLU A 204 -2.03 18.04 -17.59
C GLU A 204 -0.79 17.27 -17.11
N PHE A 205 -0.96 16.35 -16.15
CA PHE A 205 0.13 15.46 -15.74
C PHE A 205 0.58 14.51 -16.87
N GLU A 206 -0.35 14.02 -17.69
CA GLU A 206 -0.01 13.20 -18.86
C GLU A 206 0.81 14.01 -19.86
N ILE A 207 0.38 15.24 -20.14
CA ILE A 207 1.06 16.15 -21.07
C ILE A 207 2.46 16.51 -20.57
N ILE A 208 2.61 16.85 -19.29
CA ILE A 208 3.90 17.21 -18.69
C ILE A 208 4.87 16.01 -18.71
N THR A 209 4.39 14.82 -18.38
CA THR A 209 5.21 13.60 -18.41
C THR A 209 5.66 13.27 -19.83
N GLU A 210 4.76 13.34 -20.82
CA GLU A 210 5.13 13.15 -22.23
C GLU A 210 6.15 14.16 -22.74
N LEU A 211 5.97 15.45 -22.43
CA LEU A 211 6.90 16.51 -22.84
C LEU A 211 8.27 16.29 -22.21
N TYR A 212 8.32 15.90 -20.93
CA TYR A 212 9.57 15.58 -20.27
C TYR A 212 10.27 14.40 -20.93
N GLU A 213 9.56 13.28 -21.16
CA GLU A 213 10.15 12.07 -21.77
C GLU A 213 10.66 12.31 -23.19
N LYS A 214 9.97 13.17 -23.96
CA LYS A 214 10.41 13.65 -25.27
C LYS A 214 11.67 14.52 -25.15
N SER A 215 11.73 15.41 -24.15
CA SER A 215 12.88 16.32 -23.95
C SER A 215 14.11 15.62 -23.35
N SER A 216 13.92 14.60 -22.51
CA SER A 216 15.00 13.87 -21.81
C SER A 216 15.61 12.73 -22.64
N GLY A 217 15.16 12.54 -23.90
CA GLY A 217 15.69 11.52 -24.81
C GLY A 217 15.33 10.07 -24.46
N VAL A 218 14.49 9.85 -23.44
CA VAL A 218 14.11 8.51 -22.94
C VAL A 218 13.35 7.71 -24.01
N PHE A 219 12.59 8.39 -24.88
CA PHE A 219 11.87 7.77 -26.00
C PHE A 219 12.76 7.14 -27.08
N LYS A 220 14.06 7.46 -27.17
CA LYS A 220 14.92 6.89 -28.21
C LYS A 220 15.27 5.42 -27.98
N ASN A 221 15.09 4.89 -26.77
CA ASN A 221 15.51 3.52 -26.44
C ASN A 221 14.38 2.47 -26.44
N GLN A 222 13.11 2.87 -26.41
CA GLN A 222 12.00 1.90 -26.43
C GLN A 222 11.60 1.43 -27.83
N LYS A 223 11.90 2.19 -28.89
CA LYS A 223 11.59 1.79 -30.29
C LYS A 223 12.60 0.83 -30.93
N ARG A 224 13.63 0.37 -30.21
CA ARG A 224 14.64 -0.56 -30.75
C ARG A 224 14.43 -2.03 -30.36
N ASN A 225 13.41 -2.35 -29.56
CA ASN A 225 13.16 -3.71 -29.07
C ASN A 225 11.80 -4.30 -29.50
N ASN A 226 11.17 -3.76 -30.55
CA ASN A 226 10.05 -4.41 -31.24
C ASN A 226 10.48 -4.79 -32.65
#